data_AF-A0A535SRW4-F1
#
_entry.id   AF-A0A535SRW4-F1
#
_cell.length_a   1.000
_cell.length_b   1.000
_cell.length_c   1.000
_cell.angle_alpha   90.00
_cell.angle_beta   90.00
_cell.angle_gamma   90.00
#
_symmetry.space_group_name_H-M   'P 1'
#
loop_
_entity.id
_entity.type
_entity.pdbx_description
1 polymer ?
#
loop_
_entity_poly.entity_id
_entity_poly.type
_entity_poly.pdbx_seq_one_letter_code
_entity_poly.pdbx_strand_id
1 'polypeptide(L)'
;MEVCGFEALTSSEEGGDDRPATGWVLDLTRRGFEGWIESIIEGRPTRAVPNPVRLESELQGALVHWNDPDWLATNCSILASAAPIGERPNIVRRAIEEALSRVRTEGSMGTEQACRALELAYMKKRANHKEAMCSLAVSRATFYRLCKRGIHTLAGELLTSWRSASPAG
;
A
#
# COMPACT_ATOMS: atom_id res chain seq x y z
N MET A 1 17.48 9.17 -17.91
CA MET A 1 17.09 7.85 -17.37
C MET A 1 18.01 7.60 -16.19
N GLU A 2 17.70 8.18 -15.03
CA GLU A 2 18.49 8.00 -13.81
C GLU A 2 18.14 6.65 -13.17
N VAL A 3 19.09 5.73 -13.24
CA VAL A 3 18.95 4.38 -12.72
C VAL A 3 19.39 4.38 -11.26
N CYS A 4 18.43 4.38 -10.35
CA CYS A 4 18.54 3.89 -8.97
C CYS A 4 19.81 4.25 -8.15
N GLY A 5 20.41 5.45 -8.30
CA GLY A 5 21.51 5.90 -7.41
C GLY A 5 22.79 5.07 -7.49
N PHE A 6 22.99 4.33 -8.58
CA PHE A 6 24.24 3.61 -8.83
C PHE A 6 25.25 4.55 -9.49
N GLU A 7 26.42 4.71 -8.85
CA GLU A 7 27.57 5.41 -9.39
C GLU A 7 28.62 4.37 -9.81
N ALA A 8 29.16 4.52 -11.03
CA ALA A 8 30.17 3.59 -11.53
C ALA A 8 31.50 3.81 -10.81
N LEU A 9 32.13 2.74 -10.32
CA LEU A 9 33.50 2.78 -9.81
C LEU A 9 34.44 2.90 -11.01
N THR A 10 35.07 4.06 -11.16
CA THR A 10 35.96 4.35 -12.29
C THR A 10 37.37 3.81 -12.12
N SER A 11 37.73 3.27 -10.95
CA SER A 11 39.02 2.62 -10.75
C SER A 11 39.01 1.72 -9.52
N SER A 12 39.31 0.44 -9.69
CA SER A 12 39.77 -0.45 -8.62
C SER A 12 41.29 -0.49 -8.71
N GLU A 13 42.00 0.26 -7.87
CA GLU A 13 43.41 -0.03 -7.63
C GLU A 13 43.48 -1.13 -6.55
N GLU A 14 44.30 -2.14 -6.83
CA GLU A 14 44.67 -3.28 -5.97
C GLU A 14 43.76 -4.52 -6.00
N GLY A 15 44.30 -5.63 -6.53
CA GLY A 15 43.77 -6.96 -6.21
C GLY A 15 43.82 -8.08 -7.25
N GLY A 16 44.80 -8.13 -8.18
CA GLY A 16 45.28 -9.38 -8.80
C GLY A 16 44.27 -10.32 -9.48
N ASP A 17 43.72 -9.92 -10.63
CA ASP A 17 43.55 -10.75 -11.83
C ASP A 17 43.23 -9.76 -12.97
N ASP A 18 43.88 -9.86 -14.13
CA ASP A 18 43.93 -8.82 -15.19
C ASP A 18 42.63 -8.72 -16.02
N ARG A 19 41.48 -8.78 -15.34
CA ARG A 19 40.16 -8.66 -15.96
C ARG A 19 39.54 -7.33 -15.56
N PRO A 20 39.06 -6.51 -16.52
CA PRO A 20 38.36 -5.28 -16.18
C PRO A 20 37.06 -5.63 -15.45
N ALA A 21 37.05 -5.45 -14.13
CA ALA A 21 35.85 -5.55 -13.33
C ALA A 21 35.10 -4.21 -13.41
N THR A 22 33.88 -4.22 -13.96
CA THR A 22 32.98 -3.06 -13.86
C THR A 22 32.31 -3.08 -12.49
N GLY A 23 32.77 -2.21 -11.58
CA GLY A 23 32.16 -2.02 -10.27
C GLY A 23 31.06 -0.97 -10.30
N TRP A 24 29.99 -1.20 -9.55
CA TRP A 24 28.93 -0.21 -9.31
C TRP A 24 28.79 -0.02 -7.79
N VAL A 25 28.83 1.23 -7.33
CA VAL A 25 28.52 1.59 -5.94
C VAL A 25 27.10 2.13 -5.89
N LEU A 26 26.31 1.54 -5.02
CA LEU A 26 25.00 2.07 -4.67
C LEU A 26 25.18 3.01 -3.47
N ASP A 27 25.05 4.32 -3.69
CA ASP A 27 25.05 5.27 -2.57
C ASP A 27 23.68 5.23 -1.88
N LEU A 28 23.64 4.46 -0.79
CA LEU A 28 22.46 4.24 0.01
C LEU A 28 22.16 5.43 0.97
N THR A 29 23.12 6.31 1.24
CA THR A 29 22.95 7.48 2.15
C THR A 29 21.89 8.46 1.63
N ARG A 30 21.74 8.56 0.31
CA ARG A 30 20.71 9.39 -0.34
C ARG A 30 19.28 8.86 -0.19
N ARG A 31 19.09 7.65 0.36
CA ARG A 31 17.78 6.99 0.46
C ARG A 31 17.30 6.70 1.89
N GLY A 32 18.06 7.06 2.92
CA GLY A 32 17.72 6.75 4.32
C GLY A 32 17.82 5.24 4.60
N PHE A 33 19.03 4.70 4.43
CA PHE A 33 19.33 3.26 4.49
C PHE A 33 19.74 2.76 5.86
N GLU A 34 19.98 3.66 6.79
CA GLU A 34 20.50 3.38 8.13
C GLU A 34 19.57 2.40 8.86
N GLY A 35 18.26 2.67 8.85
CA GLY A 35 17.26 1.76 9.40
C GLY A 35 17.13 0.43 8.66
N TRP A 36 17.50 0.37 7.37
CA TRP A 36 17.53 -0.87 6.60
C TRP A 36 18.72 -1.76 6.98
N ILE A 37 19.90 -1.18 7.17
CA ILE A 37 21.08 -1.90 7.65
C ILE A 37 20.90 -2.36 9.08
N GLU A 38 20.41 -1.51 9.98
CA GLU A 38 20.14 -1.90 11.37
C GLU A 38 19.15 -3.07 11.44
N SER A 39 18.09 -3.03 10.63
CA SER A 39 17.14 -4.15 10.53
C SER A 39 17.81 -5.45 10.06
N ILE A 40 18.73 -5.38 9.10
CA ILE A 40 19.49 -6.57 8.65
C ILE A 40 20.42 -7.09 9.74
N ILE A 41 21.15 -6.20 10.42
CA ILE A 41 22.07 -6.54 11.52
C ILE A 41 21.32 -7.21 12.67
N GLU A 42 20.09 -6.77 12.95
CA GLU A 42 19.26 -7.30 14.04
C GLU A 42 18.38 -8.49 13.60
N GLY A 43 18.46 -8.92 12.34
CA GLY A 43 17.61 -9.98 11.79
C GLY A 43 16.13 -9.62 11.68
N ARG A 44 15.79 -8.32 11.72
CA ARG A 44 14.44 -7.81 11.52
C ARG A 44 14.17 -7.65 10.02
N PRO A 45 13.10 -8.22 9.46
CA PRO A 45 12.77 -8.01 8.05
C PRO A 45 12.41 -6.54 7.82
N THR A 46 13.22 -5.83 7.05
CA THR A 46 12.93 -4.43 6.70
C THR A 46 11.69 -4.39 5.81
N ARG A 47 10.59 -3.84 6.32
CA ARG A 47 9.35 -3.77 5.56
C ARG A 47 9.40 -2.56 4.62
N ALA A 48 9.76 -2.80 3.36
CA ALA A 48 9.75 -1.74 2.35
C ALA A 48 8.35 -1.12 2.25
N VAL A 49 8.27 0.21 2.31
CA VAL A 49 7.00 0.93 2.14
C VAL A 49 6.45 0.63 0.75
N PRO A 50 5.22 0.14 0.62
CA PRO A 50 4.67 -0.22 -0.68
C PRO A 50 4.50 0.98 -1.61
N ASN A 51 4.63 0.73 -2.92
CA ASN A 51 4.36 1.75 -3.93
C ASN A 51 2.87 2.19 -3.83
N PRO A 52 2.58 3.51 -3.66
CA PRO A 52 1.22 4.01 -3.48
C PRO A 52 0.26 3.64 -4.62
N VAL A 53 0.70 3.72 -5.88
CA VAL A 53 -0.14 3.40 -7.04
C VAL A 53 -0.51 1.92 -7.07
N ARG A 54 0.46 1.06 -6.71
CA ARG A 54 0.22 -0.38 -6.65
C ARG A 54 -0.72 -0.74 -5.50
N LEU A 55 -0.58 -0.08 -4.35
CA LEU A 55 -1.47 -0.24 -3.21
C LEU A 55 -2.91 0.18 -3.55
N GLU A 56 -3.10 1.33 -4.21
CA GLU A 56 -4.42 1.78 -4.65
C GLU A 56 -5.09 0.76 -5.58
N SER A 57 -4.33 0.21 -6.53
CA SER A 57 -4.82 -0.82 -7.45
C SER A 57 -5.24 -2.10 -6.71
N GLU A 58 -4.40 -2.57 -5.77
CA GLU A 58 -4.72 -3.75 -4.96
C GLU A 58 -5.93 -3.51 -4.05
N LEU A 59 -6.04 -2.32 -3.45
CA LEU A 59 -7.17 -1.92 -2.63
C LEU A 59 -8.47 -1.87 -3.45
N GLN A 60 -8.41 -1.29 -4.65
CA GLN A 60 -9.55 -1.27 -5.57
C GLN A 60 -10.00 -2.69 -5.93
N GLY A 61 -9.06 -3.59 -6.24
CA GLY A 61 -9.36 -4.99 -6.52
C GLY A 61 -9.97 -5.71 -5.31
N ALA A 62 -9.40 -5.50 -4.12
CA ALA A 62 -9.90 -6.07 -2.87
C ALA A 62 -11.35 -5.65 -2.57
N LEU A 63 -11.69 -4.38 -2.84
CA LEU A 63 -13.05 -3.87 -2.67
C LEU A 63 -14.02 -4.50 -3.68
N VAL A 64 -13.63 -4.62 -4.95
CA VAL A 64 -14.46 -5.28 -5.98
C VAL A 64 -14.73 -6.75 -5.63
N HIS A 65 -13.74 -7.44 -5.07
CA HIS A 65 -13.79 -8.85 -4.70
C HIS A 65 -13.97 -9.08 -3.19
N TRP A 66 -14.59 -8.13 -2.48
CA TRP A 66 -14.67 -8.14 -1.01
C TRP A 66 -15.22 -9.45 -0.41
N ASN A 67 -16.20 -10.04 -1.10
CA ASN A 67 -16.88 -11.27 -0.68
C ASN A 67 -16.27 -12.56 -1.26
N ASP A 68 -15.15 -12.46 -1.98
CA ASP A 68 -14.45 -13.58 -2.61
C ASP A 68 -13.13 -13.85 -1.86
N PRO A 69 -13.13 -14.77 -0.88
CA PRO A 69 -11.94 -15.03 -0.07
C PRO A 69 -10.78 -15.60 -0.89
N ASP A 70 -11.05 -16.38 -1.93
CA ASP A 70 -10.00 -17.00 -2.77
C ASP A 70 -9.28 -15.94 -3.61
N TRP A 71 -10.04 -14.96 -4.11
CA TRP A 71 -9.46 -13.82 -4.81
C TRP A 71 -8.59 -12.98 -3.87
N LEU A 72 -9.07 -12.68 -2.66
CA LEU A 72 -8.31 -11.89 -1.67
C LEU A 72 -7.02 -12.62 -1.24
N ALA A 73 -7.07 -13.94 -1.06
CA ALA A 73 -5.91 -14.74 -0.66
C ALA A 73 -4.78 -14.69 -1.71
N THR A 74 -5.17 -14.70 -2.99
CA THR A 74 -4.25 -14.74 -4.13
C THR A 74 -3.71 -13.35 -4.50
N ASN A 75 -4.56 -12.33 -4.50
CA ASN A 75 -4.26 -11.05 -5.14
C ASN A 75 -3.87 -9.92 -4.16
N CYS A 76 -4.12 -10.08 -2.85
CA CYS A 76 -3.85 -9.03 -1.87
C CYS A 76 -2.51 -9.21 -1.14
N SER A 77 -1.44 -9.36 -1.93
CA SER A 77 -0.10 -9.62 -1.42
C SER A 77 0.55 -8.44 -0.68
N ILE A 78 0.19 -7.20 -0.99
CA ILE A 78 0.75 -6.03 -0.31
C ILE A 78 0.08 -5.84 1.05
N LEU A 79 -1.26 -5.88 1.06
CA LEU A 79 -2.07 -5.68 2.26
C LEU A 79 -1.84 -6.77 3.32
N ALA A 80 -1.48 -7.98 2.89
CA ALA A 80 -1.24 -9.12 3.77
C ALA A 80 0.12 -9.82 3.51
N SER A 81 1.16 -9.03 3.22
CA SER A 81 2.51 -9.50 2.83
C SER A 81 3.15 -10.54 3.74
N ALA A 82 2.93 -10.47 5.06
CA ALA A 82 3.51 -11.39 6.04
C ALA A 82 2.59 -12.54 6.43
N ALA A 83 1.37 -12.61 5.87
CA ALA A 83 0.35 -13.54 6.30
C ALA A 83 0.33 -14.86 5.49
N PRO A 84 0.06 -16.00 6.14
CA PRO A 84 -0.28 -17.25 5.47
C PRO A 84 -1.49 -17.09 4.54
N ILE A 85 -1.50 -17.79 3.40
CA ILE A 85 -2.54 -17.63 2.35
C ILE A 85 -3.97 -17.77 2.92
N GLY A 86 -4.21 -18.74 3.82
CA GLY A 86 -5.53 -18.97 4.43
C GLY A 86 -6.00 -17.85 5.37
N GLU A 87 -5.08 -17.06 5.93
CA GLU A 87 -5.39 -15.95 6.85
C GLU A 87 -5.50 -14.60 6.12
N ARG A 88 -4.91 -14.49 4.93
CA ARG A 88 -4.89 -13.25 4.14
C ARG A 88 -6.26 -12.60 3.98
N PRO A 89 -7.36 -13.30 3.64
CA PRO A 89 -8.65 -12.63 3.44
C PRO A 89 -9.11 -11.87 4.68
N ASN A 90 -8.96 -12.47 5.86
CA ASN A 90 -9.38 -11.83 7.12
C ASN A 90 -8.46 -10.67 7.51
N ILE A 91 -7.16 -10.81 7.26
CA ILE A 91 -6.18 -9.74 7.52
C ILE A 91 -6.43 -8.54 6.60
N VAL A 92 -6.70 -8.78 5.31
CA VAL A 92 -7.05 -7.73 4.35
C VAL A 92 -8.31 -7.00 4.76
N ARG A 93 -9.38 -7.75 5.10
CA ARG A 93 -10.64 -7.14 5.55
C ARG A 93 -10.44 -6.28 6.78
N ARG A 94 -9.79 -6.83 7.80
CA ARG A 94 -9.49 -6.11 9.04
C ARG A 94 -8.66 -4.85 8.77
N ALA A 95 -7.62 -4.93 7.96
CA ALA A 95 -6.78 -3.78 7.64
C ALA A 95 -7.58 -2.65 6.96
N ILE A 96 -8.47 -2.99 6.04
CA ILE A 96 -9.33 -2.01 5.35
C ILE A 96 -10.37 -1.42 6.31
N GLU A 97 -11.00 -2.25 7.14
CA GLU A 97 -11.98 -1.82 8.15
C GLU A 97 -11.35 -0.90 9.21
N GLU A 98 -10.16 -1.23 9.71
CA GLU A 98 -9.41 -0.41 10.66
C GLU A 98 -9.00 0.94 10.03
N ALA A 99 -8.52 0.93 8.79
CA ALA A 99 -8.19 2.16 8.07
C ALA A 99 -9.43 3.05 7.85
N LEU A 100 -10.57 2.45 7.46
CA LEU A 100 -11.85 3.16 7.38
C LEU A 100 -12.25 3.77 8.72
N SER A 101 -12.10 3.03 9.82
CA SER A 101 -12.41 3.53 11.16
C SER A 101 -11.55 4.74 11.56
N ARG A 102 -10.24 4.70 11.29
CA ARG A 102 -9.33 5.82 11.57
C ARG A 102 -9.68 7.05 10.74
N VAL A 103 -9.85 6.87 9.44
CA VAL A 103 -10.22 7.96 8.52
C VAL A 103 -11.55 8.61 8.92
N ARG A 104 -12.51 7.84 9.45
CA ARG A 104 -13.78 8.41 9.93
C ARG A 104 -13.65 9.19 11.23
N THR A 105 -12.70 8.80 12.08
CA THR A 105 -12.49 9.46 13.38
C THR A 105 -11.72 10.77 13.22
N GLU A 106 -10.77 10.81 12.28
CA GLU A 106 -9.81 11.92 12.10
C GLU A 106 -10.10 12.79 10.87
N GLY A 107 -10.96 12.32 9.96
CA GLY A 107 -11.19 12.92 8.66
C GLY A 107 -12.20 14.07 8.65
N SER A 108 -12.10 14.90 7.60
CA SER A 108 -13.11 15.92 7.29
C SER A 108 -14.45 15.30 6.85
N MET A 109 -15.54 16.08 6.90
CA MET A 109 -16.86 15.67 6.40
C MET A 109 -16.82 15.17 4.94
N GLY A 110 -16.01 15.79 4.08
CA GLY A 110 -15.86 15.34 2.69
C GLY A 110 -15.13 14.00 2.55
N THR A 111 -14.31 13.65 3.54
CA THR A 111 -13.63 12.35 3.63
C THR A 111 -14.58 11.28 4.12
N GLU A 112 -15.40 11.59 5.13
CA GLU A 112 -16.44 10.70 5.64
C GLU A 112 -17.41 10.27 4.53
N GLN A 113 -17.87 11.22 3.71
CA GLN A 113 -18.77 10.93 2.59
C GLN A 113 -18.11 10.01 1.54
N ALA A 114 -16.80 10.14 1.30
CA ALA A 114 -16.06 9.27 0.41
C ALA A 114 -15.91 7.84 0.97
N CYS A 115 -15.61 7.69 2.26
CA CYS A 115 -15.59 6.40 2.94
C CYS A 115 -16.96 5.73 2.91
N ARG A 116 -18.02 6.51 3.15
CA ARG A 116 -19.39 5.99 3.10
C ARG A 116 -19.78 5.48 1.71
N ALA A 117 -19.32 6.14 0.66
CA ALA A 117 -19.51 5.66 -0.71
C ALA A 117 -18.87 4.28 -0.93
N LEU A 118 -17.66 4.04 -0.41
CA LEU A 118 -17.00 2.74 -0.50
C LEU A 118 -17.74 1.62 0.24
N GLU A 119 -18.14 1.89 1.49
CA GLU A 119 -18.90 0.92 2.29
C GLU A 119 -20.19 0.49 1.58
N LEU A 120 -20.92 1.46 1.02
CA LEU A 120 -22.17 1.21 0.31
C LEU A 120 -21.97 0.54 -1.05
N ALA A 121 -20.87 0.82 -1.73
CA ALA A 121 -20.57 0.29 -3.06
C ALA A 121 -20.08 -1.16 -3.03
N TYR A 122 -19.22 -1.49 -2.06
CA TYR A 122 -18.37 -2.68 -2.15
C TYR A 122 -18.51 -3.65 -0.98
N MET A 123 -18.69 -3.12 0.24
CA MET A 123 -18.61 -3.97 1.45
C MET A 123 -19.95 -4.63 1.81
N LYS A 124 -21.07 -4.12 1.31
CA LYS A 124 -22.39 -4.73 1.51
C LYS A 124 -22.63 -5.87 0.53
N LYS A 125 -22.99 -7.05 1.04
CA LYS A 125 -23.22 -8.31 0.30
C LYS A 125 -24.19 -8.23 -0.91
N ARG A 126 -25.06 -7.21 -0.98
CA ARG A 126 -26.02 -6.99 -2.09
C ARG A 126 -25.96 -5.55 -2.62
N ALA A 127 -24.80 -4.92 -2.56
CA ALA A 127 -24.64 -3.55 -2.99
C ALA A 127 -24.98 -3.36 -4.48
N ASN A 128 -26.05 -2.63 -4.77
CA ASN A 128 -26.28 -2.03 -6.08
C ASN A 128 -25.76 -0.59 -6.04
N HIS A 129 -24.82 -0.23 -6.92
CA HIS A 129 -24.33 1.14 -7.02
C HIS A 129 -25.46 2.16 -7.19
N LYS A 130 -26.57 1.81 -7.84
CA LYS A 130 -27.75 2.68 -7.96
C LYS A 130 -28.36 3.00 -6.61
N GLU A 131 -28.53 2.01 -5.74
CA GLU A 131 -29.07 2.19 -4.39
C GLU A 131 -28.09 2.97 -3.50
N ALA A 132 -26.79 2.71 -3.65
CA ALA A 132 -25.75 3.48 -2.96
C ALA A 132 -25.79 4.97 -3.36
N MET A 133 -25.92 5.26 -4.66
CA MET A 133 -26.08 6.63 -5.18
C MET A 133 -27.33 7.32 -4.62
N CYS A 134 -28.48 6.63 -4.63
CA CYS A 134 -29.72 7.15 -4.06
C CYS A 134 -29.59 7.40 -2.55
N SER A 135 -28.96 6.49 -1.81
CA SER A 135 -28.76 6.61 -0.36
C SER A 135 -27.88 7.80 0.02
N LEU A 136 -26.94 8.18 -0.86
CA LEU A 136 -26.07 9.34 -0.69
C LEU A 136 -26.65 10.63 -1.28
N ALA A 137 -27.79 10.56 -1.98
CA ALA A 137 -28.37 11.67 -2.74
C ALA A 137 -27.39 12.34 -3.72
N VAL A 138 -26.57 11.54 -4.41
CA VAL A 138 -25.55 12.04 -5.35
C VAL A 138 -25.79 11.57 -6.79
N SER A 139 -25.27 12.34 -7.74
CA SER A 139 -25.21 11.92 -9.14
C SER A 139 -24.25 10.74 -9.35
N ARG A 140 -24.38 10.07 -10.49
CA ARG A 140 -23.44 9.01 -10.91
C ARG A 140 -22.00 9.50 -10.98
N ALA A 141 -21.76 10.65 -11.61
CA ALA A 141 -20.42 11.21 -11.73
C ALA A 141 -19.81 11.53 -10.36
N THR A 142 -20.62 12.10 -9.45
CA THR A 142 -20.20 12.40 -8.09
C THR A 142 -19.87 11.13 -7.31
N PHE A 143 -20.69 10.08 -7.42
CA PHE A 143 -20.46 8.80 -6.74
C PHE A 143 -19.12 8.15 -7.13
N TYR A 144 -18.81 8.04 -8.43
CA TYR A 144 -17.53 7.47 -8.83
C TYR A 144 -16.34 8.34 -8.43
N ARG A 145 -16.48 9.67 -8.39
CA ARG A 145 -15.46 10.57 -7.83
C ARG A 145 -15.25 10.32 -6.33
N LEU A 146 -16.33 10.12 -5.58
CA LEU A 146 -16.27 9.79 -4.14
C LEU A 146 -15.58 8.43 -3.93
N CYS A 147 -15.92 7.40 -4.71
CA CYS A 147 -15.24 6.10 -4.60
C CYS A 147 -13.74 6.22 -4.91
N LYS A 148 -13.36 6.90 -6.00
CA LYS A 148 -11.94 7.12 -6.34
C LYS A 148 -11.20 7.88 -5.23
N ARG A 149 -11.82 8.94 -4.71
CA ARG A 149 -11.24 9.72 -3.60
C ARG A 149 -11.11 8.86 -2.33
N GLY A 150 -12.11 8.05 -2.01
CA GLY A 150 -12.09 7.16 -0.86
C GLY A 150 -10.95 6.14 -0.95
N ILE A 151 -10.72 5.54 -2.12
CA ILE A 151 -9.61 4.61 -2.35
C ILE A 151 -8.27 5.31 -2.12
N HIS A 152 -8.10 6.51 -2.69
CA HIS A 152 -6.89 7.30 -2.51
C HIS A 152 -6.65 7.65 -1.03
N THR A 153 -7.68 8.08 -0.31
CA THR A 153 -7.57 8.37 1.12
C THR A 153 -7.21 7.14 1.93
N LEU A 154 -7.85 6.00 1.68
CA LEU A 154 -7.55 4.76 2.40
C LEU A 154 -6.14 4.25 2.12
N ALA A 155 -5.67 4.34 0.87
CA ALA A 155 -4.29 4.00 0.54
C ALA A 155 -3.30 4.90 1.30
N GLY A 156 -3.58 6.21 1.36
CA GLY A 156 -2.80 7.16 2.16
C GLY A 156 -2.77 6.79 3.65
N GLU A 157 -3.92 6.45 4.23
CA GLU A 157 -4.02 6.03 5.63
C GLU A 157 -3.22 4.75 5.92
N LEU A 158 -3.34 3.75 5.04
CA LEU A 158 -2.59 2.49 5.18
C LEU A 158 -1.08 2.74 5.11
N LEU A 159 -0.62 3.60 4.20
CA LEU A 159 0.79 3.99 4.10
C LEU A 159 1.27 4.72 5.36
N THR A 160 0.49 5.64 5.91
CA THR A 160 0.81 6.34 7.17
C THR A 160 0.93 5.32 8.30
N SER A 161 -0.04 4.41 8.43
CA SER A 161 -0.02 3.38 9.48
C SER A 161 1.19 2.45 9.38
N TRP A 162 1.64 2.10 8.17
CA TRP A 162 2.85 1.30 7.99
C TRP A 162 4.13 2.06 8.32
N ARG A 163 4.19 3.37 8.05
CA ARG A 163 5.32 4.20 8.45
C ARG A 163 5.40 4.35 9.96
N SER A 164 4.27 4.47 10.65
CA SER A 164 4.22 4.56 12.11
C SER A 164 4.45 3.23 12.82
N ALA A 165 4.11 2.10 12.18
CA ALA A 165 4.36 0.75 12.70
C ALA A 165 5.81 0.28 12.49
N SER A 166 6.55 0.89 11.56
CA SER A 166 8.00 0.79 11.53
C SER A 166 8.57 1.71 12.61
N PRO A 167 9.18 1.20 13.70
CA PRO A 167 9.79 2.07 14.69
C PRO A 167 10.81 2.97 14.00
N ALA A 168 10.74 4.28 14.28
CA ALA A 168 11.82 5.19 13.97
C ALA A 168 13.06 4.68 14.72
N GLY A 169 14.03 4.16 13.98
CA GLY A 169 15.40 4.03 14.47
C GLY A 169 15.99 5.41 14.70
#